data_AF-A0A2A2HB44-F1
#
_entry.id   AF-A0A2A2HB44-F1
#
_cell.length_a   1.000
_cell.length_b   1.000
_cell.length_c   1.000
_cell.angle_alpha   90.00
_cell.angle_beta   90.00
_cell.angle_gamma   90.00
#
_symmetry.space_group_name_H-M   'P 1'
#
loop_
_entity.id
_entity.type
_entity.pdbx_description
1 polymer ?
#
loop_
_entity_poly.entity_id
_entity_poly.type
_entity_poly.pdbx_seq_one_letter_code
_entity_poly.pdbx_strand_id
1 'polypeptide(L)' 'MREDLSDIEKKQELYTKCETIVKMQLSLGMDSIHAKKYWQAFLPSVEPSVLADVLAMALGSAGHQVMKSKS' A
#
# COMPACT_ATOMS: atom_id res chain seq x y z
N MET A 1 22.56 -12.23 0.13
CA MET A 1 21.43 -12.66 0.98
C MET A 1 20.40 -13.25 0.05
N ARG A 2 20.04 -14.53 0.22
CA ARG A 2 18.92 -15.14 -0.52
C ARG A 2 17.67 -14.77 0.27
N GLU A 3 16.82 -13.90 -0.28
CA GLU A 3 15.49 -13.68 0.31
C GLU A 3 14.73 -15.01 0.26
N ASP A 4 14.19 -15.44 1.41
CA ASP A 4 13.42 -16.67 1.48
C ASP A 4 12.09 -16.48 0.75
N LEU A 5 11.54 -17.55 0.15
CA LEU A 5 10.27 -17.46 -0.58
C LEU A 5 9.14 -16.93 0.31
N SER A 6 9.18 -17.28 1.60
CA SER A 6 8.24 -16.78 2.61
C SER A 6 8.30 -15.27 2.80
N ASP A 7 9.48 -14.67 2.68
CA ASP A 7 9.67 -13.23 2.87
C ASP A 7 9.18 -12.45 1.64
N ILE A 8 9.33 -13.04 0.45
CA ILE A 8 8.79 -12.49 -0.81
C ILE A 8 7.25 -12.50 -0.77
N GLU A 9 6.65 -13.60 -0.34
CA GLU A 9 5.19 -13.74 -0.21
C GLU A 9 4.61 -12.73 0.80
N LYS A 10 5.27 -12.56 1.95
CA LYS A 10 4.87 -11.53 2.94
C LYS A 10 4.97 -10.12 2.39
N LYS A 11 6.05 -9.79 1.68
CA LYS A 11 6.22 -8.48 1.03
C LYS A 11 5.13 -8.23 -0.02
N GLN A 12 4.77 -9.25 -0.80
CA GLN A 12 3.71 -9.15 -1.81
C GLN A 12 2.33 -8.97 -1.18
N GLU A 13 2.04 -9.65 -0.08
CA GLU A 13 0.79 -9.48 0.67
C GLU A 13 0.70 -8.07 1.26
N LEU A 14 1.79 -7.57 1.85
CA LEU A 14 1.89 -6.20 2.36
C LEU A 14 1.69 -5.16 1.26
N TYR A 15 2.29 -5.38 0.09
CA TYR A 15 2.09 -4.54 -1.08
C TYR A 15 0.63 -4.50 -1.51
N THR A 16 -0.03 -5.66 -1.59
CA THR A 16 -1.44 -5.75 -1.99
C THR A 16 -2.36 -4.99 -1.03
N LYS A 17 -2.10 -5.08 0.28
CA LYS A 17 -2.85 -4.33 1.31
C LYS A 17 -2.62 -2.82 1.19
N CYS A 18 -1.37 -2.39 1.06
CA CYS A 18 -1.04 -0.96 0.90
C CYS A 18 -1.61 -0.38 -0.39
N GLU A 19 -1.46 -1.09 -1.51
CA GLU A 19 -1.99 -0.69 -2.82
C GLU A 19 -3.51 -0.53 -2.78
N THR A 20 -4.21 -1.44 -2.09
CA THR A 20 -5.67 -1.37 -1.91
C THR A 20 -6.06 -0.10 -1.14
N ILE A 21 -5.42 0.18 -0.01
CA ILE A 21 -5.74 1.36 0.82
C ILE A 21 -5.43 2.66 0.05
N VAL A 22 -4.29 2.71 -0.64
CA VAL A 22 -3.88 3.87 -1.45
C VAL A 22 -4.84 4.09 -2.63
N LYS A 23 -5.21 3.03 -3.37
CA LYS A 23 -6.20 3.13 -4.44
C LYS A 23 -7.55 3.58 -3.89
N MET A 24 -8.01 3.07 -2.76
CA MET A 24 -9.26 3.48 -2.10
C MET A 24 -9.25 4.97 -1.70
N GLN A 25 -8.13 5.47 -1.17
CA GLN A 25 -7.98 6.89 -0.82
C GLN A 25 -7.96 7.80 -2.05
N LEU A 26 -7.33 7.36 -3.14
CA LEU A 26 -7.21 8.13 -4.38
C LEU A 26 -8.46 8.05 -5.27
N SER A 27 -9.27 6.99 -5.15
CA SER A 27 -10.45 6.75 -6.01
C SER A 27 -11.73 7.46 -5.56
N LEU A 28 -11.67 8.45 -4.67
CA LEU A 28 -12.83 9.20 -4.13
C LEU A 28 -13.89 8.35 -3.39
N GLY A 29 -13.70 7.03 -3.26
CA GLY A 29 -14.74 6.10 -2.79
C GLY A 29 -14.82 5.89 -1.28
N MET A 30 -13.82 6.31 -0.51
CA MET A 30 -13.76 6.06 0.93
C MET A 30 -13.36 7.33 1.69
N ASP A 31 -14.16 7.70 2.70
CA ASP A 31 -13.87 8.87 3.52
C ASP A 31 -12.59 8.68 4.36
N SER A 32 -12.03 9.79 4.80
CA SER A 32 -10.78 9.83 5.57
C SER A 32 -10.88 9.07 6.91
N ILE A 33 -12.08 8.88 7.46
CA ILE A 33 -12.32 8.17 8.72
C ILE A 33 -12.14 6.67 8.51
N HIS A 34 -12.73 6.12 7.46
CA HIS A 34 -12.59 4.71 7.10
C HIS A 34 -11.15 4.38 6.70
N ALA A 35 -10.52 5.23 5.89
CA ALA A 35 -9.10 5.06 5.53
C ALA A 35 -8.19 5.05 6.77
N LYS A 36 -8.44 5.96 7.72
CA LYS A 36 -7.69 5.99 8.99
C LYS A 36 -7.87 4.72 9.81
N LYS A 37 -9.09 4.16 9.90
CA LYS A 37 -9.34 2.90 10.60
C LYS A 37 -8.57 1.72 9.99
N TYR A 38 -8.52 1.64 8.66
CA TYR A 38 -7.75 0.60 7.99
C TYR A 38 -6.25 0.72 8.26
N TRP A 39 -5.69 1.93 8.19
CA TRP A 39 -4.30 2.16 8.59
C TRP A 39 -4.04 1.78 10.04
N GLN A 40 -4.92 2.17 10.97
CA GLN A 40 -4.76 1.82 12.39
C GLN A 40 -4.79 0.33 12.66
N ALA A 41 -5.55 -0.46 11.90
CA ALA A 41 -5.57 -1.91 12.03
C ALA A 41 -4.31 -2.57 11.42
N PHE A 42 -3.76 -1.98 10.36
CA PHE A 42 -2.64 -2.52 9.61
C PHE A 42 -1.27 -2.19 10.23
N LEU A 43 -1.04 -0.93 10.58
CA LEU A 43 0.25 -0.42 11.07
C LEU A 43 0.88 -1.19 12.25
N PRO A 44 0.12 -1.67 13.26
CA PRO A 44 0.71 -2.36 14.41
C PRO A 44 1.38 -3.70 14.06
N SER A 45 1.06 -4.27 12.89
CA SER A 45 1.52 -5.59 12.46
C SER A 45 2.71 -5.56 11.50
N VAL A 46 3.25 -4.38 11.18
CA VAL A 46 4.23 -4.20 10.12
C VAL A 46 5.42 -3.40 10.62
N GLU A 47 6.63 -3.85 10.28
CA GLU A 47 7.86 -3.12 10.59
C GLU A 47 7.90 -1.79 9.81
N PRO A 48 8.23 -0.65 10.44
CA PRO A 48 8.23 0.66 9.78
C PRO A 48 9.11 0.76 8.53
N SER A 49 10.24 0.05 8.50
CA SER A 49 11.17 0.00 7.36
C SER A 49 10.51 -0.63 6.12
N VAL A 50 9.89 -1.80 6.29
CA VAL A 50 9.14 -2.52 5.26
C VAL A 50 7.92 -1.73 4.81
N LEU A 51 7.24 -1.08 5.76
CA LEU A 51 6.09 -0.24 5.48
C LEU A 51 6.46 0.93 4.55
N ALA A 52 7.56 1.63 4.82
CA ALA A 52 7.99 2.79 4.04
C ALA A 52 8.28 2.44 2.57
N ASP A 53 9.02 1.35 2.33
CA ASP A 53 9.33 0.88 0.98
C ASP A 53 8.06 0.49 0.21
N VAL A 54 7.18 -0.26 0.88
CA VAL A 54 5.93 -0.74 0.28
C VAL A 54 4.95 0.39 -0.02
N LEU A 55 4.84 1.38 0.87
CA LEU A 55 4.02 2.58 0.64
C LEU A 55 4.54 3.42 -0.53
N ALA A 56 5.86 3.59 -0.64
CA ALA A 56 6.47 4.34 -1.74
C ALA A 56 6.12 3.69 -3.09
N MET A 57 6.18 2.36 -3.19
CA MET A 57 5.79 1.62 -4.38
C MET A 57 4.28 1.78 -4.69
N ALA A 58 3.42 1.63 -3.68
CA ALA A 58 1.98 1.75 -3.85
C ALA A 58 1.56 3.17 -4.32
N LEU A 59 2.15 4.21 -3.74
CA LEU A 59 1.92 5.60 -4.13
C LEU A 59 2.44 5.89 -5.54
N GLY A 60 3.63 5.40 -5.89
CA GLY A 60 4.18 5.55 -7.24
C GLY A 60 3.31 4.89 -8.30
N SER A 61 2.85 3.66 -8.06
CA SER A 61 1.93 2.93 -8.96
C SER A 61 0.61 3.68 -9.15
N ALA A 62 0.00 4.12 -8.05
CA ALA A 62 -1.28 4.82 -8.12
C ALA A 62 -1.16 6.21 -8.78
N GLY A 63 -0.09 6.95 -8.50
CA GLY A 63 0.21 8.22 -9.16
C GLY A 63 0.38 8.06 -10.68
N HIS A 64 1.11 7.03 -11.11
CA HIS A 64 1.28 6.71 -12.53
C HIS A 64 -0.04 6.38 -13.23
N GLN A 65 -0.93 5.63 -12.57
CA GLN A 65 -2.26 5.32 -13.10
C GLN A 65 -3.12 6.57 -13.28
N VAL A 66 -3.13 7.46 -12.28
CA VAL A 66 -3.86 8.73 -12.35
C VAL A 66 -3.31 9.61 -13.48
N MET A 67 -1.99 9.70 -13.64
CA MET A 67 -1.39 10.49 -14.72
C MET A 67 -1.70 9.91 -16.10
N LYS A 68 -1.64 8.58 -16.27
CA LYS A 68 -2.02 7.92 -17.53
C LYS A 68 -3.49 8.11 -17.90
N SER A 69 -4.40 8.14 -16.93
CA SER A 69 -5.83 8.35 -17.19
C SER A 69 -6.18 9.76 -17.69
N LYS A 70 -5.23 10.71 -17.65
CA LYS A 70 -5.39 12.10 -18.09
C LYS A 70 -4.71 12.41 -19.44
N SER A 71 -4.01 11.45 -20.05
CA SER A 71 -3.46 11.55 -21.42
C SER A 71 -4.38 10.83 -22.41
#